data_AF-A0A1J7GXV0-F1
#
_entry.id   AF-A0A1J7GXV0-F1
#
_cell.length_a   1.000
_cell.length_b   1.000
_cell.length_c   1.000
_cell.angle_alpha   90.00
_cell.angle_beta   90.00
_cell.angle_gamma   90.00
#
_symmetry.space_group_name_H-M   'P 1'
#
loop_
_entity.id
_entity.type
_entity.pdbx_description
1 polymer ?
#
loop_
_entity_poly.entity_id
_entity_poly.type
_entity_poly.pdbx_seq_one_letter_code
_entity_poly.pdbx_strand_id
1 'polypeptide(L)'
;MNRMKAFEKALRTWASWVDANIDPSKVKVFYQGISPSHYKWDYFQVGDKLIKDMDHLEAFRIGLTTWAKWVDSNIDPSKTNVFFQGIAASHAANCLKQTQPDEGKMPPYPGVDIVKSIISNMTKPVKLLDITLLTQLRRDGHPSIYAGNGPSFNDCSHWCLAGVPDTWNEILYATLFGN
;
A
#
# COMPACT_ATOMS: atom_id res chain seq x y z
N MET A 1 -7.78 20.49 -15.78
CA MET A 1 -6.37 20.07 -15.97
C MET A 1 -6.34 18.56 -16.14
N ASN A 2 -5.57 18.02 -17.10
CA ASN A 2 -5.47 16.57 -17.34
C ASN A 2 -4.75 15.87 -16.17
N ARG A 3 -5.24 14.70 -15.72
CA ARG A 3 -4.68 13.94 -14.57
C ARG A 3 -3.19 13.65 -14.72
N MET A 4 -2.75 13.23 -15.90
CA MET A 4 -1.34 12.95 -16.18
C MET A 4 -0.49 14.22 -16.15
N LYS A 5 -1.00 15.34 -16.67
CA LYS A 5 -0.32 16.65 -16.59
C LYS A 5 -0.22 17.16 -15.16
N ALA A 6 -1.25 16.92 -14.34
CA ALA A 6 -1.24 17.27 -12.92
C ALA A 6 -0.21 16.43 -12.15
N PHE A 7 -0.19 15.12 -12.41
CA PHE A 7 0.76 14.18 -11.81
C PHE A 7 2.20 14.49 -12.22
N GLU A 8 2.46 14.77 -13.50
CA GLU A 8 3.78 15.18 -13.98
C GLU A 8 4.27 16.45 -13.26
N LYS A 9 3.41 17.48 -13.16
CA LYS A 9 3.76 18.71 -12.43
C LYS A 9 4.07 18.42 -10.97
N ALA A 10 3.26 17.60 -10.31
CA ALA A 10 3.50 17.22 -8.92
C ALA A 10 4.85 16.50 -8.75
N LEU A 11 5.17 15.54 -9.60
CA LEU A 11 6.43 14.81 -9.56
C LEU A 11 7.65 15.69 -9.84
N ARG A 12 7.55 16.62 -10.80
CA ARG A 12 8.64 17.57 -11.08
C ARG A 12 8.92 18.48 -9.88
N THR A 13 7.87 19.03 -9.27
CA THR A 13 8.00 19.85 -8.07
C THR A 13 8.62 19.07 -6.91
N TRP A 14 8.16 17.84 -6.68
CA TRP A 14 8.73 16.97 -5.66
C TRP A 14 10.21 16.64 -5.92
N ALA A 15 10.57 16.28 -7.15
CA ALA A 15 11.95 15.98 -7.52
C ALA A 15 12.88 17.18 -7.30
N SER A 16 12.47 18.38 -7.74
CA SER A 16 13.25 19.61 -7.49
C SER A 16 13.41 19.92 -6.00
N TRP A 17 12.41 19.61 -5.18
CA TRP A 17 12.53 19.75 -3.73
C TRP A 17 13.53 18.74 -3.15
N VAL A 18 13.50 17.49 -3.61
CA VAL A 18 14.46 16.45 -3.19
C VAL A 18 15.89 16.88 -3.52
N ASP A 19 16.14 17.31 -4.76
CA ASP A 19 17.47 17.76 -5.19
C ASP A 19 18.01 18.94 -4.36
N ALA A 20 17.12 19.83 -3.92
CA ALA A 20 17.51 21.02 -3.16
C ALA A 20 17.68 20.79 -1.65
N ASN A 21 17.06 19.74 -1.08
CA ASN A 21 16.93 19.59 0.37
C ASN A 21 17.49 18.29 0.94
N ILE A 22 17.79 17.29 0.10
CA ILE A 22 18.20 15.97 0.55
C ILE A 22 19.70 15.75 0.30
N ASP A 23 20.42 15.45 1.39
CA ASP A 23 21.81 14.98 1.33
C ASP A 23 21.84 13.47 1.07
N PRO A 24 22.24 12.99 -0.12
CA PRO A 24 22.17 11.57 -0.48
C PRO A 24 23.17 10.69 0.29
N SER A 25 24.16 11.31 0.97
CA SER A 25 25.08 10.62 1.86
C SER A 25 24.44 10.27 3.21
N LYS A 26 23.40 11.01 3.61
CA LYS A 26 22.72 10.87 4.91
C LYS A 26 21.32 10.28 4.78
N VAL A 27 20.61 10.60 3.69
CA VAL A 27 19.20 10.30 3.53
C VAL A 27 18.99 9.47 2.26
N LYS A 28 18.26 8.36 2.39
CA LYS A 28 17.82 7.55 1.25
C LYS A 28 16.37 7.89 0.92
N VAL A 29 16.11 8.22 -0.34
CA VAL A 29 14.77 8.54 -0.83
C VAL A 29 14.18 7.30 -1.48
N PHE A 30 12.95 6.96 -1.10
CA PHE A 30 12.18 5.88 -1.69
C PHE A 30 10.94 6.48 -2.36
N TYR A 31 10.56 5.93 -3.51
CA TYR A 31 9.33 6.29 -4.21
C TYR A 31 8.53 5.02 -4.48
N GLN A 32 7.33 4.92 -3.92
CA GLN A 32 6.41 3.85 -4.23
C GLN A 32 5.71 4.16 -5.55
N GLY A 33 5.97 3.34 -6.57
CA GLY A 33 5.35 3.47 -7.88
C GLY A 33 3.84 3.24 -7.88
N ILE A 34 3.23 3.40 -9.05
CA ILE A 34 1.77 3.22 -9.23
C ILE A 34 1.41 1.76 -8.93
N SER A 35 0.54 1.55 -7.93
CA SER A 35 -0.11 0.26 -7.73
C SER A 35 -1.18 0.06 -8.80
N PRO A 36 -1.20 -1.08 -9.52
CA PRO A 36 -2.22 -1.34 -10.52
C PRO A 36 -3.61 -1.43 -9.90
N SER A 37 -4.60 -0.88 -10.59
CA SER A 37 -6.01 -1.17 -10.31
C SER A 37 -6.40 -2.45 -11.05
N HIS A 38 -6.92 -3.43 -10.32
CA HIS A 38 -7.40 -4.67 -10.91
C HIS A 38 -8.93 -4.67 -10.99
N TYR A 39 -9.46 -4.61 -12.20
CA TYR A 39 -10.90 -4.74 -12.45
C TYR A 39 -11.20 -6.22 -12.74
N LYS A 40 -11.92 -6.88 -11.82
CA LYS A 40 -12.46 -8.26 -11.88
C LYS A 40 -11.59 -9.31 -12.60
N TRP A 41 -11.05 -10.26 -11.84
CA TRP A 41 -10.38 -11.43 -12.40
C TRP A 41 -11.37 -12.57 -12.57
N ASP A 42 -11.69 -12.92 -13.82
CA ASP A 42 -12.51 -14.10 -14.08
C ASP A 42 -11.69 -15.39 -13.93
N TYR A 43 -10.36 -15.32 -14.07
CA TYR A 43 -9.47 -16.48 -14.04
C TYR A 43 -8.18 -16.21 -13.25
N PHE A 44 -7.76 -17.22 -12.50
CA PHE A 44 -6.52 -17.27 -11.72
C PHE A 44 -5.71 -18.48 -12.15
N GLN A 45 -4.41 -18.31 -12.36
CA GLN A 45 -3.51 -19.41 -12.68
C GLN A 45 -2.72 -19.83 -11.43
N VAL A 46 -2.80 -21.11 -11.06
CA VAL A 46 -2.01 -21.72 -9.99
C VAL A 46 -1.23 -22.90 -10.56
N GLY A 47 0.07 -22.69 -10.76
CA GLY A 47 0.89 -23.61 -11.56
C GLY A 47 0.34 -23.73 -12.97
N ASP A 48 0.04 -24.95 -13.42
CA ASP A 48 -0.50 -25.22 -14.76
C ASP A 48 -2.04 -25.21 -14.81
N LYS A 49 -2.72 -24.88 -13.70
CA LYS A 49 -4.19 -24.89 -13.62
C LYS A 49 -4.76 -23.49 -13.73
N LEU A 50 -5.65 -23.31 -14.69
CA LEU A 50 -6.50 -22.13 -14.80
C LEU A 50 -7.81 -22.36 -14.03
N ILE A 51 -8.06 -21.51 -13.03
CA ILE A 51 -9.20 -21.61 -12.12
C ILE A 51 -10.08 -20.39 -12.36
N LYS A 52 -11.33 -20.64 -12.76
CA LYS A 52 -12.32 -19.59 -12.92
C LYS A 52 -12.93 -19.23 -11.56
N ASP A 53 -13.20 -17.95 -11.33
CA ASP A 53 -13.99 -17.46 -10.18
C ASP A 53 -13.42 -17.88 -8.79
N MET A 54 -12.09 -17.91 -8.63
CA MET A 54 -11.46 -18.18 -7.33
C MET A 54 -11.81 -17.09 -6.31
N ASP A 55 -12.04 -17.49 -5.06
CA ASP A 55 -12.16 -16.54 -3.96
C ASP A 55 -10.90 -15.65 -3.88
N HIS A 56 -11.09 -14.34 -3.84
CA HIS A 56 -9.97 -13.39 -3.90
C HIS A 56 -9.06 -13.46 -2.68
N LEU A 57 -9.57 -13.82 -1.49
CA LEU A 57 -8.74 -13.98 -0.30
C LEU A 57 -7.94 -15.28 -0.36
N GLU A 58 -8.51 -16.34 -0.94
CA GLU A 58 -7.75 -17.56 -1.23
C GLU A 58 -6.67 -17.32 -2.29
N ALA A 59 -6.99 -16.61 -3.37
CA ALA A 59 -6.00 -16.20 -4.37
C ALA A 59 -4.86 -15.38 -3.74
N PHE A 60 -5.22 -14.42 -2.88
CA PHE A 60 -4.25 -13.62 -2.12
C PHE A 60 -3.39 -14.49 -1.20
N ARG A 61 -3.98 -15.45 -0.48
CA ARG A 61 -3.27 -16.39 0.38
C ARG A 61 -2.26 -17.23 -0.39
N ILE A 62 -2.65 -17.77 -1.55
CA ILE A 62 -1.77 -18.56 -2.43
C ILE A 62 -0.61 -17.70 -2.93
N GLY A 63 -0.91 -16.50 -3.44
CA GLY A 63 0.10 -15.55 -3.93
C GLY A 63 1.10 -15.17 -2.84
N LEU A 64 0.61 -14.78 -1.66
CA LEU A 64 1.45 -14.37 -0.55
C LEU A 64 2.28 -15.53 0.02
N THR A 65 1.72 -16.74 0.07
CA THR A 65 2.47 -17.95 0.47
C THR A 65 3.59 -18.26 -0.52
N THR A 66 3.34 -18.08 -1.82
CA THR A 66 4.35 -18.29 -2.87
C THR A 66 5.49 -17.28 -2.73
N TRP A 67 5.16 -16.01 -2.53
CA TRP A 67 6.14 -14.97 -2.24
C TRP A 67 6.97 -15.26 -0.98
N ALA A 68 6.31 -15.67 0.11
CA ALA A 68 6.98 -15.98 1.38
C ALA A 68 8.00 -17.12 1.22
N LYS A 69 7.62 -18.21 0.53
CA LYS A 69 8.54 -19.31 0.20
C LYS A 69 9.72 -18.86 -0.66
N TRP A 70 9.47 -17.95 -1.61
CA TRP A 70 10.54 -17.38 -2.43
C TRP A 70 11.52 -16.57 -1.58
N VAL A 71 11.02 -15.73 -0.67
CA VAL A 71 11.88 -14.96 0.26
C VAL A 71 12.74 -15.92 1.07
N ASP A 72 12.11 -16.90 1.73
CA ASP A 72 12.76 -17.92 2.56
C ASP A 72 13.79 -18.76 1.79
N SER A 73 13.64 -18.91 0.48
CA SER A 73 14.62 -19.63 -0.35
C SER A 73 15.75 -18.72 -0.88
N ASN A 74 15.48 -17.44 -1.14
CA ASN A 74 16.36 -16.61 -1.99
C ASN A 74 17.02 -15.42 -1.31
N ILE A 75 16.48 -14.92 -0.18
CA ILE A 75 17.01 -13.71 0.46
C ILE A 75 18.13 -14.01 1.46
N ASP A 76 19.24 -13.29 1.41
CA ASP A 76 20.25 -13.32 2.47
C ASP A 76 19.96 -12.19 3.48
N PRO A 77 19.46 -12.50 4.70
CA PRO A 77 19.08 -11.48 5.67
C PRO A 77 20.28 -10.67 6.21
N SER A 78 21.52 -11.13 6.00
CA SER A 78 22.71 -10.34 6.34
C SER A 78 22.98 -9.18 5.37
N LYS A 79 22.37 -9.23 4.18
CA LYS A 79 22.56 -8.25 3.11
C LYS A 79 21.30 -7.47 2.77
N THR A 80 20.14 -8.08 2.99
CA THR A 80 18.87 -7.53 2.52
C THR A 80 17.84 -7.52 3.64
N ASN A 81 17.31 -6.34 3.91
CA ASN A 81 16.11 -6.18 4.74
C ASN A 81 14.86 -6.28 3.86
N VAL A 82 13.90 -7.10 4.28
CA VAL A 82 12.61 -7.26 3.58
C VAL A 82 11.52 -6.60 4.41
N PHE A 83 10.73 -5.77 3.73
CA PHE A 83 9.58 -5.09 4.30
C PHE A 83 8.32 -5.52 3.56
N PHE A 84 7.23 -5.71 4.30
CA PHE A 84 5.92 -5.91 3.72
C PHE A 84 5.01 -4.77 4.16
N GLN A 85 4.50 -4.00 3.22
CA GLN A 85 3.48 -3.01 3.52
C GLN A 85 2.16 -3.71 3.81
N GLY A 86 1.57 -3.45 4.97
CA GLY A 86 0.27 -3.97 5.36
C GLY A 86 -0.87 -3.51 4.43
N ILE A 87 -2.06 -4.03 4.67
CA ILE A 87 -3.22 -3.76 3.83
C ILE A 87 -3.71 -2.32 4.07
N ALA A 88 -3.73 -1.52 3.01
CA ALA A 88 -4.36 -0.20 3.06
C ALA A 88 -5.89 -0.33 2.92
N ALA A 89 -6.62 0.26 3.87
CA ALA A 89 -8.07 0.21 3.89
C ALA A 89 -8.70 0.99 2.74
N SER A 90 -9.73 0.42 2.14
CA SER A 90 -10.65 1.11 1.22
C SER A 90 -11.98 1.38 1.94
N HIS A 91 -12.62 2.50 1.63
CA HIS A 91 -13.86 2.93 2.31
C HIS A 91 -15.09 2.86 1.42
N ALA A 92 -15.27 1.80 0.63
CA ALA A 92 -16.50 1.43 -0.09
C ALA A 92 -17.43 2.60 -0.53
N ALA A 93 -16.88 3.60 -1.23
CA ALA A 93 -17.58 4.81 -1.68
C ALA A 93 -18.21 5.71 -0.58
N ASN A 94 -17.80 5.58 0.68
CA ASN A 94 -18.30 6.35 1.84
C ASN A 94 -17.33 7.44 2.34
N CYS A 95 -16.36 7.85 1.52
CA CYS A 95 -15.40 8.92 1.86
C CYS A 95 -15.86 10.33 1.47
N LEU A 96 -17.04 10.48 0.85
CA LEU A 96 -17.51 11.78 0.38
C LEU A 96 -17.79 12.73 1.55
N LYS A 97 -17.25 13.96 1.46
CA LYS A 97 -17.36 15.03 2.47
C LYS A 97 -16.74 14.70 3.84
N GLN A 98 -15.97 13.64 3.94
CA GLN A 98 -15.21 13.33 5.15
C GLN A 98 -13.98 14.25 5.19
N THR A 99 -13.82 14.95 6.30
CA THR A 99 -12.75 15.97 6.46
C THR A 99 -11.97 15.80 7.76
N GLN A 100 -12.33 14.80 8.57
CA GLN A 100 -11.67 14.46 9.81
C GLN A 100 -11.46 12.94 9.87
N PRO A 101 -10.40 12.48 10.55
CA PRO A 101 -10.23 11.07 10.85
C PRO A 101 -11.44 10.51 11.60
N ASP A 102 -11.74 9.24 11.36
CA ASP A 102 -12.63 8.47 12.22
C ASP A 102 -11.94 8.21 13.57
N GLU A 103 -12.73 8.00 14.62
CA GLU A 103 -12.25 7.68 15.96
C GLU A 103 -12.71 6.29 16.41
N GLY A 104 -11.98 5.70 17.37
CA GLY A 104 -12.38 4.48 18.06
C GLY A 104 -11.85 3.19 17.41
N LYS A 105 -12.47 2.07 17.81
CA LYS A 105 -12.04 0.73 17.41
C LYS A 105 -12.60 0.39 16.03
N MET A 106 -11.71 -0.01 15.13
CA MET A 106 -12.08 -0.47 13.79
C MET A 106 -12.37 -1.98 13.76
N PRO A 107 -13.30 -2.43 12.89
CA PRO A 107 -13.55 -3.85 12.69
C PRO A 107 -12.33 -4.53 12.03
N PRO A 108 -12.20 -5.86 12.14
CA PRO A 108 -11.19 -6.61 11.38
C PRO A 108 -11.29 -6.30 9.88
N TYR A 109 -10.14 -6.15 9.23
CA TYR A 109 -10.08 -5.86 7.79
C TYR A 109 -9.70 -7.13 7.00
N PRO A 110 -10.39 -7.44 5.88
CA PRO A 110 -10.14 -8.65 5.11
C PRO A 110 -8.66 -8.80 4.71
N GLY A 111 -8.12 -10.02 4.87
CA GLY A 111 -6.74 -10.36 4.49
C GLY A 111 -5.67 -10.02 5.53
N VAL A 112 -5.96 -9.22 6.56
CA VAL A 112 -4.96 -8.85 7.59
C VAL A 112 -4.46 -10.08 8.33
N ASP A 113 -5.36 -10.98 8.71
CA ASP A 113 -4.99 -12.23 9.40
C ASP A 113 -4.15 -13.15 8.51
N ILE A 114 -4.40 -13.15 7.20
CA ILE A 114 -3.59 -13.89 6.21
C ILE A 114 -2.17 -13.34 6.18
N VAL A 115 -2.01 -12.01 6.08
CA VAL A 115 -0.69 -11.35 6.09
C VAL A 115 0.06 -11.68 7.38
N LYS A 116 -0.58 -11.46 8.53
CA LYS A 116 0.04 -11.67 9.85
C LYS A 116 0.46 -13.13 10.04
N SER A 117 -0.42 -14.07 9.72
CA SER A 117 -0.16 -15.51 9.83
C SER A 117 0.98 -15.96 8.91
N ILE A 118 1.01 -15.51 7.65
CA ILE A 118 2.08 -15.92 6.73
C ILE A 118 3.41 -15.32 7.17
N ILE A 119 3.47 -14.02 7.45
CA ILE A 119 4.72 -13.35 7.86
C ILE A 119 5.27 -13.94 9.16
N SER A 120 4.42 -14.22 10.16
CA SER A 120 4.88 -14.79 11.44
C SER A 120 5.46 -16.20 11.31
N ASN A 121 5.10 -16.93 10.24
CA ASN A 121 5.56 -18.29 9.97
C ASN A 121 6.77 -18.34 9.01
N MET A 122 7.28 -17.19 8.55
CA MET A 122 8.46 -17.14 7.69
C MET A 122 9.73 -17.42 8.48
N THR A 123 10.65 -18.14 7.86
CA THR A 123 11.97 -18.43 8.46
C THR A 123 12.91 -17.23 8.36
N LYS A 124 12.79 -16.42 7.30
CA LYS A 124 13.54 -15.17 7.18
C LYS A 124 12.74 -14.00 7.72
N PRO A 125 13.40 -13.08 8.46
CA PRO A 125 12.72 -11.96 9.07
C PRO A 125 12.16 -11.02 7.97
N VAL A 126 10.86 -10.75 8.07
CA VAL A 126 10.17 -9.71 7.30
C VAL A 126 9.59 -8.71 8.27
N LYS A 127 9.87 -7.43 8.05
CA LYS A 127 9.30 -6.34 8.85
C LYS A 127 7.94 -5.93 8.26
N LEU A 128 6.86 -6.19 8.99
CA LEU A 128 5.52 -5.76 8.61
C LEU A 128 5.32 -4.28 8.97
N LEU A 129 5.04 -3.45 7.98
CA LEU A 129 4.56 -2.09 8.19
C LEU A 129 3.04 -2.16 8.39
N ASP A 130 2.59 -2.35 9.64
CA ASP A 130 1.16 -2.51 9.94
C ASP A 130 0.42 -1.16 9.87
N ILE A 131 0.05 -0.79 8.65
CA ILE A 131 -0.66 0.47 8.34
C ILE A 131 -2.18 0.33 8.40
N THR A 132 -2.72 -0.87 8.65
CA THR A 132 -4.14 -1.17 8.42
C THR A 132 -5.04 -0.30 9.27
N LEU A 133 -4.85 -0.32 10.60
CA LEU A 133 -5.67 0.45 11.53
C LEU A 133 -5.58 1.96 11.24
N LEU A 134 -4.38 2.47 11.01
CA LEU A 134 -4.15 3.86 10.62
C LEU A 134 -5.00 4.19 9.38
N THR A 135 -4.93 3.38 8.33
CA THR A 135 -5.69 3.65 7.12
C THR A 135 -7.20 3.51 7.31
N GLN A 136 -7.69 2.60 8.15
CA GLN A 136 -9.12 2.49 8.47
C GLN A 136 -9.66 3.73 9.20
N LEU A 137 -8.81 4.44 9.96
CA LEU A 137 -9.19 5.67 10.64
C LEU A 137 -9.15 6.89 9.71
N ARG A 138 -8.53 6.79 8.53
CA ARG A 138 -8.22 7.95 7.69
C ARG A 138 -9.14 8.11 6.49
N ARG A 139 -10.44 7.96 6.70
CA ARG A 139 -11.45 8.13 5.64
C ARG A 139 -11.38 9.51 4.96
N ASP A 140 -10.94 10.53 5.69
CA ASP A 140 -10.67 11.90 5.22
C ASP A 140 -9.50 12.01 4.22
N GLY A 141 -8.60 11.03 4.20
CA GLY A 141 -7.40 11.04 3.37
C GLY A 141 -7.63 10.69 1.90
N HIS A 142 -8.86 10.36 1.51
CA HIS A 142 -9.19 9.94 0.15
C HIS A 142 -9.48 11.12 -0.79
N PRO A 143 -9.15 11.02 -2.10
CA PRO A 143 -9.49 12.04 -3.08
C PRO A 143 -10.98 12.24 -3.28
N SER A 144 -11.82 11.24 -3.00
CA SER A 144 -13.26 11.29 -3.22
C SER A 144 -13.55 11.73 -4.68
N ILE A 145 -14.34 12.79 -4.86
CA ILE A 145 -14.73 13.33 -6.18
C ILE A 145 -13.61 14.10 -6.90
N TYR A 146 -12.49 14.36 -6.22
CA TYR A 146 -11.37 15.13 -6.75
C TYR A 146 -10.37 14.27 -7.56
N ALA A 147 -10.63 12.96 -7.69
CA ALA A 147 -9.82 12.06 -8.52
C ALA A 147 -9.95 12.32 -10.05
N GLY A 148 -10.79 13.26 -10.49
CA GLY A 148 -10.76 13.79 -11.87
C GLY A 148 -12.04 13.61 -12.70
N ASN A 149 -13.05 12.90 -12.17
CA ASN A 149 -14.37 12.77 -12.81
C ASN A 149 -15.48 13.50 -12.02
N GLY A 150 -15.10 14.34 -11.06
CA GLY A 150 -16.06 15.10 -10.25
C GLY A 150 -17.07 14.19 -9.54
N PRO A 151 -18.32 14.65 -9.35
CA PRO A 151 -19.35 13.89 -8.64
C PRO A 151 -19.68 12.51 -9.21
N SER A 152 -19.30 12.21 -10.46
CA SER A 152 -19.57 10.92 -11.10
C SER A 152 -18.65 9.78 -10.63
N PHE A 153 -17.60 10.09 -9.86
CA PHE A 153 -16.65 9.10 -9.36
C PHE A 153 -16.22 9.46 -7.95
N ASN A 154 -16.49 8.59 -6.99
CA ASN A 154 -16.08 8.75 -5.61
C ASN A 154 -14.93 7.78 -5.29
N ASP A 155 -13.69 8.24 -5.42
CA ASP A 155 -12.52 7.41 -5.15
C ASP A 155 -12.23 7.31 -3.64
N CYS A 156 -12.56 6.17 -3.07
CA CYS A 156 -12.30 5.84 -1.67
C CYS A 156 -11.31 4.66 -1.53
N SER A 157 -10.47 4.47 -2.54
CA SER A 157 -9.45 3.40 -2.59
C SER A 157 -8.04 3.96 -2.73
N HIS A 158 -7.87 5.09 -3.40
CA HIS A 158 -6.61 5.81 -3.51
C HIS A 158 -6.49 6.90 -2.46
N TRP A 159 -5.30 7.47 -2.29
CA TRP A 159 -5.01 8.46 -1.27
C TRP A 159 -4.57 9.79 -1.88
N CYS A 160 -4.95 10.91 -1.25
CA CYS A 160 -4.40 12.21 -1.57
C CYS A 160 -2.90 12.26 -1.25
N LEU A 161 -2.16 13.06 -2.02
CA LEU A 161 -0.77 13.42 -1.75
C LEU A 161 -0.64 14.96 -1.73
N ALA A 162 -0.01 15.58 -0.72
CA ALA A 162 0.44 15.00 0.55
C ALA A 162 -0.72 14.40 1.38
N GLY A 163 -0.45 13.40 2.21
CA GLY A 163 -1.49 12.70 2.98
C GLY A 163 -1.06 11.41 3.66
N VAL A 164 -2.00 10.47 3.77
CA VAL A 164 -1.82 9.18 4.50
C VAL A 164 -0.60 8.37 4.06
N PRO A 165 -0.25 8.29 2.76
CA PRO A 165 0.96 7.57 2.32
C PRO A 165 2.26 8.17 2.84
N ASP A 166 2.29 9.47 3.18
CA ASP A 166 3.49 10.09 3.77
C ASP A 166 3.78 9.46 5.14
N THR A 167 2.76 9.14 5.93
CA THR A 167 2.93 8.41 7.20
C THR A 167 3.46 6.99 6.97
N TRP A 168 3.13 6.33 5.86
CA TRP A 168 3.70 5.02 5.56
C TRP A 168 5.20 5.11 5.29
N ASN A 169 5.64 6.18 4.62
CA ASN A 169 7.05 6.46 4.40
C ASN A 169 7.78 6.77 5.71
N GLU A 170 7.15 7.51 6.64
CA GLU A 170 7.72 7.74 7.98
C GLU A 170 7.85 6.43 8.78
N ILE A 171 6.85 5.53 8.71
CA ILE A 171 6.93 4.20 9.34
C ILE A 171 8.06 3.38 8.70
N LEU A 172 8.19 3.38 7.37
CA LEU A 172 9.29 2.70 6.68
C LEU A 172 10.64 3.27 7.11
N TYR A 173 10.78 4.60 7.14
CA TYR A 173 12.00 5.28 7.56
C TYR A 173 12.38 4.92 9.01
N ALA A 174 11.43 5.00 9.93
CA ALA A 174 11.63 4.59 11.31
C ALA A 174 11.97 3.09 11.42
N THR A 175 11.41 2.24 10.57
CA THR A 175 11.72 0.79 10.58
C THR A 175 13.10 0.48 9.98
N LEU A 176 13.60 1.35 9.08
CA LEU A 176 14.93 1.26 8.48
C LEU A 176 16.03 1.76 9.41
N PHE A 177 15.78 2.87 10.12
CA PHE A 177 16.81 3.63 10.84
C PHE A 177 16.54 3.87 12.32
N GLY A 178 15.33 3.56 12.80
CA GLY A 178 14.99 3.58 14.21
C GLY A 178 15.61 2.37 14.89
N ASN A 179 16.62 2.63 15.72
CA ASN A 179 17.14 1.70 16.70
C ASN A 179 16.19 1.61 17.89
#